data_AF-A0A7W7NVC8-F1
#
_entry.id   AF-A0A7W7NVC8-F1
#
_cell.length_a   1.000
_cell.length_b   1.000
_cell.length_c   1.000
_cell.angle_alpha   90.00
_cell.angle_beta   90.00
_cell.angle_gamma   90.00
#
_symmetry.space_group_name_H-M   'P 1'
#
loop_
_entity.id
_entity.type
_entity.pdbx_description
1 polymer ?
#
loop_
_entity_poly.entity_id
_entity_poly.type
_entity_poly.pdbx_seq_one_letter_code
_entity_poly.pdbx_strand_id
1 'polypeptide(L)'
;MKRYRTPAAKPGEVKIVYGKADRYDAPDLCAVWGGQGADKCDARMVMTAMTEKRRGYSLTKMAAEERPSLVEELEARGYDITTLKFSIQRKPTPNESSPHHG
;
A
#
# COMPACT_ATOMS: atom_id res chain seq x y z
N MET A 1 -4.83 -24.75 -6.43
CA MET A 1 -5.21 -23.40 -6.90
C MET A 1 -5.25 -22.45 -5.70
N LYS A 2 -4.43 -21.39 -5.68
CA LYS A 2 -4.32 -20.44 -4.56
C LYS A 2 -5.65 -19.65 -4.47
N ARG A 3 -6.36 -19.72 -3.34
CA ARG A 3 -7.66 -19.05 -3.15
C ARG A 3 -7.43 -17.65 -2.57
N TYR A 4 -7.47 -16.64 -3.42
CA TYR A 4 -7.36 -15.25 -2.99
C TYR A 4 -8.64 -14.79 -2.28
N ARG A 5 -8.49 -14.13 -1.12
CA ARG A 5 -9.58 -13.58 -0.32
C ARG A 5 -9.67 -12.07 -0.54
N THR A 6 -10.84 -11.50 -0.23
CA THR A 6 -11.00 -10.05 -0.09
C THR A 6 -10.22 -9.57 1.13
N PRO A 7 -9.21 -8.69 0.97
CA PRO A 7 -8.43 -8.19 2.09
C PRO A 7 -9.24 -7.29 3.01
N ALA A 8 -8.86 -7.27 4.28
CA ALA A 8 -9.35 -6.32 5.27
C ALA A 8 -8.19 -5.75 6.08
N ALA A 9 -8.39 -4.52 6.57
CA ALA A 9 -7.51 -3.80 7.47
C ALA A 9 -8.16 -3.68 8.86
N LYS A 10 -7.31 -3.66 9.89
CA LYS A 10 -7.70 -3.37 11.28
C LYS A 10 -7.98 -1.88 11.46
N PRO A 11 -8.73 -1.47 12.49
CA PRO A 11 -8.88 -0.05 12.83
C PRO A 11 -7.52 0.66 12.92
N GLY A 12 -7.36 1.78 12.22
CA GLY A 12 -6.09 2.53 12.16
C GLY A 12 -4.99 1.93 11.26
N GLU A 13 -5.27 0.85 10.52
CA GLU A 13 -4.31 0.20 9.61
C GLU A 13 -4.52 0.65 8.15
N VAL A 14 -3.41 0.93 7.46
CA VAL A 14 -3.33 0.91 5.99
C VAL A 14 -2.56 -0.33 5.58
N LYS A 15 -3.08 -1.07 4.59
CA LYS A 15 -2.48 -2.32 4.13
C LYS A 15 -2.56 -2.47 2.62
N ILE A 16 -1.42 -2.83 2.02
CA ILE A 16 -1.31 -3.23 0.62
C ILE A 16 -1.02 -4.72 0.57
N VAL A 17 -1.86 -5.49 -0.15
CA VAL A 17 -1.70 -6.94 -0.25
C VAL A 17 -2.31 -7.48 -1.53
N TYR A 18 -1.71 -8.53 -2.09
CA TYR A 18 -2.28 -9.22 -3.23
C TYR A 18 -3.53 -10.02 -2.85
N GLY A 19 -4.64 -9.74 -3.50
CA GLY A 19 -5.96 -10.29 -3.15
C GLY A 19 -6.99 -9.91 -4.19
N LYS A 20 -8.27 -10.03 -3.87
CA LYS A 20 -9.36 -9.57 -4.75
C LYS A 20 -10.09 -8.40 -4.11
N ALA A 21 -10.35 -7.34 -4.87
CA ALA A 21 -11.19 -6.25 -4.36
C ALA A 21 -12.64 -6.73 -4.15
N ASP A 22 -13.21 -7.44 -5.13
CA ASP A 22 -14.50 -8.14 -5.04
C ASP A 22 -14.38 -9.64 -5.39
N ARG A 23 -15.38 -10.45 -5.02
CA ARG A 23 -15.49 -11.87 -5.42
C ARG A 23 -15.39 -12.06 -6.94
N TYR A 24 -15.93 -11.13 -7.72
CA TYR A 24 -15.96 -11.19 -9.19
C TYR A 24 -14.71 -10.60 -9.86
N ASP A 25 -13.84 -9.91 -9.11
CA ASP A 25 -12.62 -9.32 -9.66
C ASP A 25 -11.49 -10.34 -9.83
N ALA A 26 -10.57 -10.01 -10.75
CA ALA A 26 -9.27 -10.65 -10.84
C ALA A 26 -8.41 -10.26 -9.63
N PRO A 27 -7.53 -11.15 -9.15
CA PRO A 27 -6.65 -10.80 -8.06
C PRO A 27 -5.56 -9.81 -8.51
N ASP A 28 -5.29 -8.82 -7.68
CA ASP A 28 -4.26 -7.79 -7.87
C ASP A 28 -3.79 -7.25 -6.51
N LEU A 29 -2.80 -6.36 -6.49
CA LEU A 29 -2.48 -5.54 -5.33
C LEU A 29 -3.70 -4.70 -4.95
N CYS A 30 -4.20 -4.94 -3.75
CA CYS A 30 -5.33 -4.23 -3.18
C CYS A 30 -4.83 -3.28 -2.09
N ALA A 31 -5.33 -2.04 -2.10
CA ALA A 31 -5.18 -1.10 -1.00
C ALA A 31 -6.43 -1.14 -0.13
N VAL A 32 -6.26 -1.46 1.15
CA VAL A 32 -7.35 -1.48 2.14
C VAL A 32 -6.99 -0.64 3.35
N TRP A 33 -8.01 -0.04 3.96
CA TRP A 33 -7.88 0.90 5.08
C TRP A 33 -8.92 0.61 6.15
N GLY A 34 -8.56 0.84 7.41
CA GLY A 34 -9.39 0.51 8.56
C GLY A 34 -10.09 1.68 9.25
N GLY A 35 -10.00 2.90 8.72
CA GLY A 35 -10.51 4.09 9.39
C GLY A 35 -9.69 4.48 10.62
N GLN A 36 -10.26 5.24 11.56
CA GLN A 36 -9.54 5.80 12.73
C GLN A 36 -8.27 6.55 12.34
N GLY A 37 -8.41 7.41 11.32
CA GLY A 37 -7.30 8.18 10.75
C GLY A 37 -6.46 7.40 9.73
N ALA A 38 -6.66 6.09 9.52
CA ALA A 38 -6.15 5.38 8.34
C ALA A 38 -7.22 5.37 7.26
N ASP A 39 -7.20 6.39 6.41
CA ASP A 39 -8.28 6.64 5.45
C ASP A 39 -7.91 6.23 4.02
N LYS A 40 -8.89 6.27 3.12
CA LYS A 40 -8.72 5.96 1.70
C LYS A 40 -7.59 6.77 1.05
N CYS A 41 -7.42 8.04 1.45
CA CYS A 41 -6.36 8.91 0.93
C CYS A 41 -4.97 8.39 1.32
N ASP A 42 -4.78 7.93 2.55
CA ASP A 42 -3.52 7.35 3.00
C ASP A 42 -3.22 6.06 2.23
N ALA A 43 -4.22 5.19 2.08
CA ALA A 43 -4.08 3.94 1.32
C ALA A 43 -3.77 4.19 -0.16
N ARG A 44 -4.41 5.20 -0.77
CA ARG A 44 -4.11 5.63 -2.14
C ARG A 44 -2.68 6.17 -2.27
N MET A 45 -2.24 7.00 -1.34
CA MET A 45 -0.87 7.53 -1.33
C MET A 45 0.16 6.40 -1.28
N VAL A 46 -0.02 5.44 -0.38
CA VAL A 46 0.88 4.28 -0.29
C VAL A 46 0.84 3.45 -1.57
N MET A 47 -0.34 3.18 -2.13
CA MET A 47 -0.47 2.43 -3.38
C MET A 47 0.26 3.14 -4.53
N THR A 48 -0.02 4.43 -4.75
CA THR A 48 0.64 5.25 -5.76
C THR A 48 2.16 5.19 -5.61
N ALA A 49 2.69 5.32 -4.39
CA ALA A 49 4.13 5.26 -4.15
C ALA A 49 4.75 3.90 -4.53
N MET A 50 3.98 2.81 -4.50
CA MET A 50 4.44 1.47 -4.84
C MET A 50 4.30 1.15 -6.33
N THR A 51 3.17 1.55 -6.95
CA THR A 51 2.77 1.09 -8.29
C THR A 51 3.00 2.09 -9.40
N GLU A 52 3.09 3.40 -9.09
CA GLU A 52 3.35 4.39 -10.13
C GLU A 52 4.83 4.44 -10.49
N LYS A 53 5.09 4.65 -11.77
CA LYS A 53 6.43 4.88 -12.28
C LYS A 53 6.97 6.19 -11.74
N ARG A 54 8.25 6.20 -11.40
CA ARG A 54 8.89 7.33 -10.74
C ARG A 54 9.58 8.19 -11.78
N ARG A 55 9.35 9.50 -11.74
CA ARG A 55 10.14 10.44 -12.53
C ARG A 55 11.50 10.62 -11.87
N GLY A 56 12.55 10.38 -12.65
CA GLY A 56 13.93 10.63 -12.29
C GLY A 56 14.57 11.62 -13.25
N TYR A 57 15.81 11.98 -12.95
CA TYR A 57 16.68 12.68 -13.89
C TYR A 57 17.90 11.80 -14.16
N SER A 58 18.17 11.59 -15.44
CA SER A 58 19.33 10.84 -15.90
C SER A 58 20.51 11.79 -16.06
N LEU A 59 21.54 11.66 -15.24
CA LEU A 59 22.75 12.47 -15.39
C LEU A 59 23.48 12.17 -16.69
N THR A 60 23.44 10.91 -17.16
CA THR A 60 24.08 10.49 -18.42
C THR A 60 23.37 11.05 -19.65
N LYS A 61 22.03 11.10 -19.64
CA LYS A 61 21.24 11.61 -20.76
C LYS A 61 20.92 13.11 -20.64
N MET A 62 21.27 13.73 -19.51
CA MET A 62 20.91 15.11 -19.14
C MET A 62 19.41 15.41 -19.35
N ALA A 63 18.54 14.44 -19.08
CA ALA A 63 17.11 14.51 -19.36
C ALA A 63 16.27 13.84 -18.28
N ALA A 64 14.99 14.22 -18.21
CA ALA A 64 14.01 13.50 -17.40
C ALA A 64 13.86 12.06 -17.91
N GLU A 65 13.77 11.12 -16.99
CA GLU A 65 13.56 9.70 -17.30
C GLU A 65 12.43 9.13 -16.45
N GLU A 66 11.73 8.15 -17.02
CA GLU A 66 10.74 7.36 -16.30
C GLU A 66 11.42 6.10 -15.78
N ARG A 67 11.40 5.92 -14.46
CA ARG A 67 11.94 4.74 -13.78
C ARG A 67 10.81 3.80 -13.40
N PRO A 68 11.07 2.47 -13.36
CA PRO A 68 10.05 1.52 -12.97
C PRO A 68 9.53 1.81 -11.55
N SER A 69 8.28 1.41 -11.33
CA SER A 69 7.68 1.40 -10.01
C SER A 69 8.38 0.39 -9.10
N LEU A 70 8.15 0.46 -7.78
CA LEU A 70 8.75 -0.51 -6.86
C LEU A 70 8.30 -1.94 -7.20
N VAL A 71 7.04 -2.12 -7.58
CA VAL A 71 6.48 -3.43 -7.95
C VAL A 71 7.16 -3.97 -9.21
N GLU A 72 7.30 -3.14 -10.24
CA GLU A 72 8.00 -3.52 -11.48
C GLU A 72 9.47 -3.88 -11.22
N GLU A 73 10.17 -3.14 -10.35
CA GLU A 73 11.55 -3.46 -9.97
C GLU A 73 11.66 -4.79 -9.22
N LEU A 74 10.69 -5.11 -8.35
CA LEU A 74 10.67 -6.37 -7.63
C LEU A 74 10.39 -7.55 -8.58
N GLU A 75 9.45 -7.42 -9.51
CA GLU A 75 9.20 -8.45 -10.54
C GLU A 75 10.41 -8.68 -11.43
N ALA A 76 11.05 -7.60 -11.91
CA ALA A 76 12.24 -7.69 -12.74
C ALA A 76 13.42 -8.37 -12.02
N ARG A 77 13.44 -8.35 -10.68
CA ARG A 77 14.43 -9.04 -9.83
C ARG A 77 14.04 -10.48 -9.49
N GLY A 78 12.87 -10.94 -9.93
CA GLY A 78 12.39 -12.31 -9.71
C GLY A 78 11.62 -12.51 -8.40
N TYR A 79 11.15 -11.45 -7.74
CA TYR A 79 10.30 -11.58 -6.55
C TYR A 79 8.85 -11.88 -6.94
N ASP A 80 8.20 -12.78 -6.18
CA ASP A 80 6.78 -13.08 -6.34
C ASP A 80 5.91 -11.98 -5.70
N ILE A 81 5.36 -11.08 -6.50
CA ILE A 81 4.47 -10.00 -6.04
C ILE A 81 3.20 -10.52 -5.38
N THR A 82 2.77 -11.74 -5.67
CA THR A 82 1.60 -12.33 -5.00
C THR A 82 1.85 -12.60 -3.52
N THR A 83 3.09 -12.46 -3.05
CA THR A 83 3.48 -12.51 -1.63
C THR A 83 3.65 -11.14 -0.98
N LEU A 84 3.58 -10.06 -1.76
CA LEU A 84 3.77 -8.70 -1.25
C LEU A 84 2.69 -8.37 -0.23
N LYS A 85 3.14 -8.00 0.97
CA LYS A 85 2.28 -7.58 2.09
C LYS A 85 2.96 -6.44 2.82
N PHE A 86 2.37 -5.26 2.75
CA PHE A 86 2.79 -4.06 3.46
C PHE A 86 1.67 -3.61 4.38
N SER A 87 1.99 -3.24 5.62
CA SER A 87 1.01 -2.82 6.62
C SER A 87 1.63 -1.79 7.55
N ILE A 88 0.90 -0.70 7.81
CA ILE A 88 1.29 0.38 8.72
C ILE A 88 0.11 0.74 9.61
N GLN A 89 0.40 1.08 10.87
CA GLN A 89 -0.59 1.43 11.89
C GLN A 89 -0.45 2.90 12.26
N ARG A 90 -1.58 3.60 12.42
CA ARG A 90 -1.61 4.94 13.02
C ARG A 90 -1.06 4.89 14.43
N LYS A 91 -0.24 5.90 14.78
CA LYS A 91 0.20 6.09 16.16
C LYS A 91 -1.02 6.50 17.02
N PRO A 92 -1.09 6.08 18.29
CA PRO A 92 -2.09 6.60 19.21
C PRO A 92 -1.99 8.13 19.29
N THR A 93 -3.12 8.82 19.22
CA THR A 93 -3.18 10.26 19.50
C THR A 93 -2.94 10.50 21.00
N PRO A 94 -2.10 11.47 21.41
CA PRO A 94 -1.80 11.71 22.83
C PRO A 94 -3.00 12.01 23.74
N ASN A 95 -4.17 12.33 23.16
CA ASN A 95 -5.34 12.81 23.90
C ASN A 95 -6.33 11.71 24.35
N GLU A 96 -6.07 10.43 24.03
CA GLU A 96 -6.91 9.30 24.49
C GLU A 96 -6.41 8.65 25.79
N SER A 97 -5.31 9.16 26.37
CA SER A 97 -4.68 8.63 27.59
C SER A 97 -4.93 9.45 28.86
N SER A 98 -5.83 10.44 28.85
CA SER A 98 -6.26 11.11 30.09
C SER A 98 -7.57 10.54 30.59
N PRO A 99 -7.58 9.67 31.63
CA PRO A 99 -8.80 9.40 32.35
C PRO A 99 -9.25 10.71 33.02
N HIS A 100 -10.46 11.15 32.70
CA HIS A 100 -11.11 12.23 33.43
C HIS A 100 -11.22 11.83 34.91
N HIS A 101 -10.44 12.49 35.77
CA HIS A 101 -10.74 12.62 37.18
C HIS A 101 -11.15 14.07 37.44
N GLY A 102 -12.35 14.25 37.98
CA GLY A 102 -12.95 15.53 38.31
C GLY A 102 -14.45 15.50 38.12
#